data_AF-A0A973J7G9-F1
#
_entry.id   AF-A0A973J7G9-F1
#
_cell.length_a   1.000
_cell.length_b   1.000
_cell.length_c   1.000
_cell.angle_alpha   90.00
_cell.angle_beta   90.00
_cell.angle_gamma   90.00
#
_symmetry.space_group_name_H-M   'P 1'
#
loop_
_entity.id
_entity.type
_entity.pdbx_description
1 polymer ?
#
loop_
_entity_poly.entity_id
_entity_poly.type
_entity_poly.pdbx_seq_one_letter_code
_entity_poly.pdbx_strand_id
1 'polypeptide(L)'
;MTEADQSPSTGSLAYAKAGGLIGLLTASCRHIALLAAMIATCGSLFFSQVLLWPPCELCWYQRIIMYPLTIILGVGILKRDTTLHWYGLPLSLLGMCVSAYHYLEVLHIISPPPCTSIVPCSFDYLSPYLTGPLGFIKIPFLALVAFTIISIMLGNFALASAEVLPIDGRGQAQARSWTIAIVVGTVVVFGLLTLLV
;
A
#
# COMPACT_ATOMS: atom_id res chain seq x y z
N MET A 1 19.18 41.51 -15.40
CA MET A 1 19.27 40.83 -14.08
C MET A 1 18.08 39.87 -14.03
N THR A 2 18.19 38.84 -14.87
CA THR A 2 18.41 37.42 -14.51
C THR A 2 17.08 36.71 -14.31
N GLU A 3 16.60 36.19 -15.44
CA GLU A 3 15.77 35.01 -15.52
C GLU A 3 16.32 33.90 -14.63
N ALA A 4 15.45 33.31 -13.82
CA ALA A 4 15.64 31.98 -13.26
C ALA A 4 14.37 31.19 -13.60
N ASP A 5 14.46 30.53 -14.75
CA ASP A 5 13.53 29.54 -15.27
C ASP A 5 13.20 28.48 -14.20
N GLN A 6 11.92 28.39 -13.86
CA GLN A 6 11.34 27.30 -13.08
C GLN A 6 11.22 26.05 -13.97
N SER A 7 12.32 25.32 -14.14
CA SER A 7 12.29 23.94 -14.62
C SER A 7 12.66 22.96 -13.51
N PRO A 8 11.69 22.25 -12.88
CA PRO A 8 11.96 21.28 -11.81
C PRO A 8 12.49 19.93 -12.35
N SER A 9 13.12 19.92 -13.52
CA SER A 9 13.68 18.71 -14.17
C SER A 9 15.16 18.47 -13.82
N THR A 10 15.87 19.46 -13.30
CA THR A 10 17.32 19.39 -13.02
C THR A 10 17.65 18.67 -11.71
N GLY A 11 16.76 18.71 -10.71
CA GLY A 11 16.95 17.99 -9.43
C GLY A 11 16.89 16.46 -9.57
N SER A 12 15.99 15.95 -10.43
CA SER A 12 15.85 14.52 -10.70
C SER A 12 17.10 13.91 -11.37
N LEU A 13 17.80 14.70 -12.19
CA LEU A 13 19.00 14.25 -12.91
C LEU A 13 20.25 14.27 -12.01
N ALA A 14 20.29 15.19 -11.03
CA ALA A 14 21.35 15.24 -10.02
C ALA A 14 21.25 14.08 -9.02
N TYR A 15 20.04 13.70 -8.60
CA TYR A 15 19.81 12.56 -7.70
C TYR A 15 20.10 11.20 -8.37
N ALA A 16 19.73 11.06 -9.65
CA ALA A 16 20.03 9.86 -10.45
C ALA A 16 21.53 9.63 -10.66
N LYS A 17 22.35 10.68 -10.58
CA LYS A 17 23.80 10.62 -10.81
C LYS A 17 24.60 10.33 -9.53
N ALA A 18 24.00 10.50 -8.34
CA ALA A 18 24.68 10.31 -7.06
C ALA A 18 24.41 8.93 -6.39
N GLY A 19 23.39 8.17 -6.81
CA GLY A 19 23.13 6.83 -6.26
C GLY A 19 22.34 5.94 -7.22
N GLY A 20 23.00 5.00 -7.90
CA GLY A 20 22.48 4.16 -9.01
C GLY A 20 21.07 3.55 -8.85
N LEU A 21 20.97 2.27 -8.50
CA LEU A 21 19.69 1.51 -8.47
C LEU A 21 18.66 2.12 -7.50
N ILE A 22 19.12 2.68 -6.38
CA ILE A 22 18.29 3.29 -5.34
C ILE A 22 17.66 4.61 -5.83
N GLY A 23 18.39 5.41 -6.60
CA GLY A 23 17.85 6.62 -7.24
C GLY A 23 16.81 6.31 -8.30
N LEU A 24 17.02 5.24 -9.09
CA LEU A 24 16.06 4.77 -10.10
C LEU A 24 14.78 4.21 -9.46
N LEU A 25 14.93 3.43 -8.37
CA LEU A 25 13.81 2.94 -7.58
C LEU A 25 13.00 4.11 -7.00
N THR A 26 13.66 5.10 -6.41
CA THR A 26 13.03 6.29 -5.82
C THR A 26 12.24 7.09 -6.87
N ALA A 27 12.78 7.24 -8.08
CA ALA A 27 12.08 7.89 -9.20
C ALA A 27 10.82 7.12 -9.64
N SER A 28 10.86 5.78 -9.56
CA SER A 28 9.80 4.89 -10.05
C SER A 28 8.78 4.49 -8.97
N CYS A 29 9.03 4.78 -7.69
CA CYS A 29 8.21 4.35 -6.54
C CYS A 29 6.72 4.64 -6.71
N ARG A 30 6.38 5.85 -7.16
CA ARG A 30 4.98 6.28 -7.34
C ARG A 30 4.26 5.46 -8.41
N HIS A 31 4.95 5.14 -9.52
CA HIS A 31 4.39 4.34 -10.60
C HIS A 31 4.17 2.89 -10.15
N ILE A 32 5.11 2.33 -9.39
CA ILE A 32 4.99 0.97 -8.82
C ILE A 32 3.79 0.91 -7.86
N ALA A 33 3.65 1.92 -6.98
CA ALA A 33 2.50 2.02 -6.07
C ALA A 33 1.16 2.08 -6.82
N LEU A 34 1.09 2.88 -7.89
CA LEU A 34 -0.11 2.95 -8.73
C LEU A 34 -0.43 1.62 -9.40
N LEU A 35 0.58 0.94 -9.97
CA LEU A 35 0.39 -0.37 -10.60
C LEU A 35 -0.13 -1.40 -9.60
N ALA A 36 0.44 -1.46 -8.40
CA ALA A 36 -0.03 -2.34 -7.35
C ALA A 36 -1.50 -2.05 -6.97
N ALA A 37 -1.87 -0.77 -6.81
CA ALA A 37 -3.23 -0.35 -6.51
C ALA A 37 -4.22 -0.69 -7.64
N MET A 38 -3.83 -0.47 -8.90
CA MET A 38 -4.62 -0.80 -10.08
C MET A 38 -4.85 -2.31 -10.18
N ILE A 39 -3.81 -3.13 -10.01
CA ILE A 39 -3.92 -4.59 -10.06
C ILE A 39 -4.85 -5.09 -8.95
N ALA A 40 -4.71 -4.55 -7.73
CA ALA A 40 -5.57 -4.93 -6.61
C ALA A 40 -7.04 -4.53 -6.83
N THR A 41 -7.29 -3.32 -7.35
CA THR A 41 -8.62 -2.84 -7.70
C THR A 41 -9.24 -3.71 -8.81
N CYS A 42 -8.52 -3.93 -9.92
CA CYS A 42 -8.97 -4.78 -11.02
C CYS A 42 -9.22 -6.22 -10.57
N GLY A 43 -8.33 -6.81 -9.78
CA GLY A 43 -8.48 -8.15 -9.23
C GLY A 43 -9.72 -8.26 -8.33
N SER A 44 -9.93 -7.27 -7.47
CA SER A 44 -11.14 -7.20 -6.65
C SER A 44 -12.42 -7.13 -7.51
N LEU A 45 -12.44 -6.33 -8.58
CA LEU A 45 -13.60 -6.25 -9.46
C LEU A 45 -13.83 -7.57 -10.21
N PHE A 46 -12.75 -8.19 -10.71
CA PHE A 46 -12.80 -9.46 -11.43
C PHE A 46 -13.44 -10.57 -10.59
N PHE A 47 -13.07 -10.68 -9.31
CA PHE A 47 -13.67 -11.67 -8.40
C PHE A 47 -15.18 -11.47 -8.22
N SER A 48 -15.66 -10.22 -8.15
CA SER A 48 -17.11 -9.97 -7.99
C SER A 48 -17.91 -10.02 -9.29
N GLN A 49 -17.36 -9.57 -10.43
CA GLN A 49 -18.12 -9.45 -11.68
C GLN A 49 -17.99 -10.68 -12.57
N VAL A 50 -16.82 -11.33 -12.60
CA VAL A 50 -16.56 -12.47 -13.48
C VAL A 50 -16.76 -13.78 -12.74
N LEU A 51 -16.18 -13.91 -11.55
CA LEU A 51 -16.31 -15.13 -10.73
C LEU A 51 -17.57 -15.15 -9.86
N LEU A 52 -18.32 -14.04 -9.81
CA LEU A 52 -19.56 -13.88 -9.05
C LEU A 52 -19.40 -14.23 -7.56
N TRP A 53 -18.23 -13.96 -6.97
CA TRP A 53 -18.00 -14.14 -5.55
C TRP A 53 -18.50 -12.90 -4.78
N PRO A 54 -19.57 -13.02 -3.97
CA PRO A 54 -20.06 -11.90 -3.18
C PRO A 54 -19.00 -11.51 -2.13
N PRO A 55 -18.68 -10.21 -1.99
CA PRO A 55 -17.75 -9.75 -0.97
C PRO A 55 -18.40 -9.86 0.43
N CYS A 56 -17.60 -10.22 1.43
CA CYS A 56 -17.97 -10.06 2.83
C CYS A 56 -17.82 -8.59 3.29
N GLU A 57 -18.31 -8.25 4.48
CA GLU A 57 -18.22 -6.89 5.04
C GLU A 57 -16.78 -6.38 5.12
N LEU A 58 -15.85 -7.22 5.60
CA LEU A 58 -14.43 -6.85 5.71
C LEU A 58 -13.80 -6.59 4.33
N CYS A 59 -14.14 -7.39 3.32
CA CYS A 59 -13.74 -7.13 1.93
C CYS A 59 -14.31 -5.80 1.42
N TRP A 60 -15.53 -5.45 1.82
CA TRP A 60 -16.16 -4.20 1.43
C TRP A 60 -15.43 -2.98 2.01
N TYR A 61 -15.03 -3.03 3.30
CA TYR A 61 -14.18 -2.01 3.90
C TYR A 61 -12.83 -1.87 3.17
N GLN A 62 -12.20 -2.99 2.78
CA GLN A 62 -10.96 -2.93 2.00
C GLN A 62 -11.14 -2.25 0.64
N ARG A 63 -12.28 -2.45 -0.03
CA ARG A 63 -12.62 -1.78 -1.31
C ARG A 63 -12.80 -0.27 -1.14
N ILE A 64 -13.51 0.17 -0.10
CA ILE A 64 -13.71 1.60 0.20
C ILE A 64 -12.36 2.30 0.39
N ILE A 65 -11.36 1.62 0.91
CA ILE A 65 -10.03 2.17 1.12
C ILE A 65 -9.20 2.11 -0.19
N MET A 66 -9.20 0.99 -0.89
CA MET A 66 -8.32 0.75 -2.06
C MET A 66 -8.72 1.57 -3.30
N TYR A 67 -10.01 1.70 -3.58
CA TYR A 67 -10.50 2.36 -4.80
C TYR A 67 -10.15 3.86 -4.83
N PRO A 68 -10.44 4.67 -3.79
CA PRO A 68 -10.01 6.06 -3.78
C PRO A 68 -8.48 6.18 -3.73
N LEU A 69 -7.77 5.25 -3.07
CA LEU A 69 -6.30 5.26 -3.05
C LEU A 69 -5.71 5.16 -4.46
N THR A 70 -6.30 4.33 -5.33
CA THR A 70 -5.88 4.19 -6.73
C THR A 70 -6.05 5.51 -7.49
N ILE A 71 -7.18 6.19 -7.29
CA ILE A 71 -7.47 7.49 -7.92
C ILE A 71 -6.52 8.57 -7.40
N ILE A 72 -6.30 8.64 -6.08
CA ILE A 72 -5.40 9.60 -5.43
C ILE A 72 -3.97 9.44 -5.96
N LEU A 73 -3.48 8.20 -6.07
CA LEU A 73 -2.17 7.90 -6.65
C LEU A 73 -2.09 8.34 -8.12
N GLY A 74 -3.12 8.05 -8.92
CA GLY A 74 -3.19 8.43 -10.32
C GLY A 74 -3.15 9.95 -10.51
N VAL A 75 -4.01 10.68 -9.81
CA VAL A 75 -4.08 12.15 -9.87
C VAL A 75 -2.78 12.77 -9.32
N GLY A 76 -2.22 12.23 -8.26
CA GLY A 76 -0.95 12.69 -7.69
C GLY A 76 0.22 12.58 -8.67
N ILE A 77 0.26 11.51 -9.48
CA ILE A 77 1.26 11.34 -10.54
C ILE A 77 1.03 12.35 -11.67
N LEU A 78 -0.21 12.53 -12.13
CA LEU A 78 -0.55 13.48 -13.18
C LEU A 78 -0.21 14.93 -12.79
N LYS A 79 -0.52 15.31 -11.56
CA LYS A 79 -0.22 16.64 -11.00
C LYS A 79 1.23 16.81 -10.54
N ARG A 80 2.05 15.74 -10.58
CA ARG A 80 3.40 15.70 -10.02
C ARG A 80 3.47 16.21 -8.57
N ASP A 81 2.45 15.88 -7.78
CA ASP A 81 2.30 16.38 -6.41
C ASP A 81 3.37 15.75 -5.49
N THR A 82 4.11 16.59 -4.77
CA THR A 82 5.12 16.19 -3.79
C THR A 82 4.50 15.83 -2.44
N THR A 83 3.27 16.28 -2.17
CA THR A 83 2.54 16.04 -0.91
C THR A 83 1.70 14.77 -0.92
N LEU A 84 1.73 13.99 -2.01
CA LEU A 84 0.97 12.75 -2.19
C LEU A 84 1.07 11.76 -1.01
N HIS A 85 2.23 11.70 -0.36
CA HIS A 85 2.46 10.80 0.77
C HIS A 85 1.61 11.13 2.00
N TRP A 86 1.23 12.39 2.22
CA TRP A 86 0.42 12.79 3.37
C TRP A 86 -0.99 12.18 3.35
N TYR A 87 -1.56 12.01 2.16
CA TYR A 87 -2.91 11.46 2.01
C TYR A 87 -2.89 9.96 1.70
N GLY A 88 -1.92 9.50 0.90
CA GLY A 88 -1.85 8.09 0.48
C GLY A 88 -1.37 7.15 1.59
N LEU A 89 -0.41 7.57 2.42
CA LEU A 89 0.20 6.74 3.44
C LEU A 89 -0.77 6.33 4.55
N PRO A 90 -1.53 7.25 5.20
CA PRO A 90 -2.51 6.85 6.22
C PRO A 90 -3.60 5.95 5.65
N LEU A 91 -4.05 6.20 4.42
CA LEU A 91 -5.07 5.39 3.76
C LEU A 91 -4.57 3.97 3.46
N SER A 92 -3.33 3.83 2.97
CA SER A 92 -2.69 2.53 2.74
C SER A 92 -2.50 1.74 4.04
N LEU A 93 -2.17 2.43 5.14
CA LEU A 93 -1.96 1.81 6.45
C LEU A 93 -3.27 1.30 7.05
N LEU A 94 -4.36 2.07 6.94
CA LEU A 94 -5.69 1.60 7.35
C LEU A 94 -6.11 0.36 6.58
N GLY A 95 -5.89 0.34 5.25
CA GLY A 95 -6.16 -0.83 4.42
C GLY A 95 -5.35 -2.05 4.85
N MET A 96 -4.08 -1.83 5.19
CA MET A 96 -3.19 -2.87 5.72
C MET A 96 -3.73 -3.45 7.04
N CYS A 97 -4.11 -2.61 8.01
CA CYS A 97 -4.68 -3.06 9.29
C CYS A 97 -5.95 -3.89 9.09
N VAL A 98 -6.87 -3.44 8.23
CA VAL A 98 -8.12 -4.16 7.93
C VAL A 98 -7.84 -5.49 7.24
N SER A 99 -6.91 -5.53 6.28
CA SER A 99 -6.53 -6.76 5.59
C SER A 99 -5.81 -7.77 6.48
N ALA A 100 -4.94 -7.31 7.38
CA ALA A 100 -4.29 -8.16 8.37
C ALA A 100 -5.31 -8.77 9.35
N TYR A 101 -6.25 -7.96 9.85
CA TYR A 101 -7.33 -8.45 10.70
C TYR A 101 -8.18 -9.51 9.98
N HIS A 102 -8.56 -9.24 8.73
CA HIS A 102 -9.33 -10.19 7.91
C HIS A 102 -8.56 -11.50 7.66
N TYR A 103 -7.25 -11.41 7.41
CA TYR A 103 -6.42 -12.61 7.22
C TYR A 103 -6.38 -13.48 8.48
N LEU A 104 -6.23 -12.87 9.66
CA LEU A 104 -6.24 -13.59 10.94
C LEU A 104 -7.59 -14.26 11.24
N GLU A 105 -8.70 -13.64 10.83
CA GLU A 105 -10.04 -14.23 10.95
C GLU A 105 -10.22 -15.45 10.05
N VAL A 106 -9.72 -15.39 8.80
CA VAL A 106 -9.74 -16.52 7.86
C VAL A 106 -8.85 -17.68 8.33
N LEU A 107 -7.77 -17.39 9.07
CA LEU A 107 -6.93 -18.41 9.72
C LEU A 107 -7.56 -18.99 11.00
N HIS A 108 -8.75 -18.53 11.41
CA HIS A 108 -9.43 -18.93 12.66
C HIS A 108 -8.61 -18.67 13.93
N ILE A 109 -7.63 -17.77 13.89
CA ILE A 109 -6.86 -17.35 15.08
C ILE A 109 -7.71 -16.45 15.97
N ILE A 110 -8.56 -15.64 15.35
CA ILE A 110 -9.53 -14.77 16.01
C ILE A 110 -10.91 -15.39 15.82
N SER A 111 -11.74 -15.43 16.87
CA SER A 111 -13.11 -15.92 16.74
C SER A 111 -13.90 -15.03 15.78
N PRO A 112 -14.53 -15.60 14.74
CA PRO A 112 -15.36 -14.83 13.85
C PRO A 112 -16.57 -14.26 14.61
N PRO A 113 -16.97 -13.01 14.36
CA PRO A 113 -18.21 -12.49 14.90
C PRO A 113 -19.40 -13.33 14.39
N PRO A 114 -20.54 -13.31 15.12
CA PRO A 114 -21.74 -14.01 14.65
C PRO A 114 -22.12 -13.54 13.23
N CYS A 115 -22.56 -14.48 12.39
CA CYS A 115 -22.94 -14.22 11.00
C CYS A 115 -24.02 -13.13 10.92
N THR A 116 -23.60 -11.90 10.61
CA THR A 116 -24.47 -10.73 10.47
C THR A 116 -24.74 -10.38 9.01
N SER A 117 -24.00 -10.98 8.08
CA SER A 117 -24.05 -10.69 6.64
C SER A 117 -24.31 -11.93 5.80
N ILE A 118 -24.62 -11.71 4.52
CA ILE A 118 -25.00 -12.73 3.54
C ILE A 118 -23.92 -13.80 3.38
N VAL A 119 -22.64 -13.43 3.50
CA VAL A 119 -21.50 -14.35 3.49
C VAL A 119 -20.56 -14.08 4.67
N PRO A 120 -20.10 -15.13 5.40
CA PRO A 120 -19.19 -14.95 6.52
C PRO A 120 -17.79 -14.59 6.05
N CYS A 121 -17.12 -13.69 6.78
CA CYS A 121 -15.74 -13.25 6.49
C CYS A 121 -14.70 -14.37 6.66
N SER A 122 -15.01 -15.40 7.45
CA SER A 122 -14.16 -16.58 7.60
C SER A 122 -14.19 -17.53 6.39
N PHE A 123 -15.08 -17.31 5.42
CA PHE A 123 -15.20 -18.17 4.24
C PHE A 123 -14.11 -17.84 3.22
N ASP A 124 -13.42 -18.87 2.74
CA ASP A 124 -12.37 -18.73 1.74
C ASP A 124 -12.72 -19.40 0.41
N TYR A 125 -12.83 -18.59 -0.63
CA TYR A 125 -13.08 -19.03 -2.01
C TYR A 125 -11.85 -19.64 -2.69
N LEU A 126 -10.63 -19.37 -2.19
CA LEU A 126 -9.39 -19.81 -2.84
C LEU A 126 -8.92 -21.21 -2.39
N SER A 127 -9.28 -21.65 -1.18
CA SER A 127 -8.88 -22.96 -0.63
C SER A 127 -9.15 -24.16 -1.56
N PRO A 128 -10.26 -24.22 -2.33
CA PRO A 128 -10.51 -25.33 -3.25
C PRO A 128 -9.63 -25.30 -4.51
N TYR A 129 -9.11 -24.14 -4.91
CA TYR A 129 -8.32 -23.96 -6.13
C TYR A 129 -6.81 -23.97 -5.88
N LEU A 130 -6.35 -23.41 -4.75
CA LEU A 130 -4.93 -23.36 -4.38
C LEU A 130 -4.66 -24.42 -3.29
N THR A 131 -4.33 -25.64 -3.73
CA THR A 131 -3.96 -26.75 -2.83
C THR A 131 -2.44 -26.97 -2.78
N GLY A 132 -1.92 -27.35 -1.60
CA GLY A 132 -0.50 -27.65 -1.39
C GLY A 132 0.25 -26.48 -0.73
N PRO A 133 1.52 -26.21 -1.09
CA PRO A 133 2.31 -25.16 -0.44
C PRO A 133 1.78 -23.74 -0.67
N LEU A 134 0.82 -23.55 -1.58
CA LEU A 134 0.16 -22.25 -1.84
C LEU A 134 -1.17 -22.07 -1.08
N GLY A 135 -1.54 -23.00 -0.19
CA GLY A 135 -2.79 -22.93 0.57
C GLY A 135 -2.87 -21.76 1.56
N PHE A 136 -1.76 -21.07 1.83
CA PHE A 136 -1.73 -19.84 2.64
C PHE A 136 -2.23 -18.61 1.87
N ILE A 137 -2.28 -18.67 0.53
CA ILE A 137 -2.70 -17.54 -0.30
C ILE A 137 -4.22 -17.44 -0.27
N LYS A 138 -4.70 -16.54 0.58
CA LYS A 138 -6.11 -16.17 0.72
C LYS A 138 -6.37 -14.83 0.03
N ILE A 139 -7.64 -14.54 -0.29
CA ILE A 139 -8.03 -13.22 -0.82
C ILE A 139 -7.54 -12.06 0.09
N PRO A 140 -7.75 -12.06 1.42
CA PRO A 140 -7.24 -11.00 2.28
C PRO A 140 -5.71 -10.90 2.30
N PHE A 141 -4.98 -12.00 2.08
CA PHE A 141 -3.52 -11.97 2.00
C PHE A 141 -3.03 -11.20 0.77
N LEU A 142 -3.67 -11.39 -0.38
CA LEU A 142 -3.35 -10.64 -1.60
C LEU A 142 -3.57 -9.13 -1.41
N ALA A 143 -4.66 -8.75 -0.74
CA ALA A 143 -4.92 -7.35 -0.39
C ALA A 143 -3.86 -6.80 0.57
N LEU A 144 -3.46 -7.59 1.58
CA LEU A 144 -2.40 -7.22 2.53
C LEU A 144 -1.07 -6.96 1.81
N VAL A 145 -0.67 -7.83 0.88
CA VAL A 145 0.53 -7.63 0.06
C VAL A 145 0.44 -6.35 -0.76
N ALA A 146 -0.69 -6.08 -1.41
CA ALA A 146 -0.88 -4.87 -2.19
C ALA A 146 -0.76 -3.60 -1.33
N PHE A 147 -1.45 -3.53 -0.19
CA PHE A 147 -1.34 -2.39 0.73
C PHE A 147 0.08 -2.22 1.27
N THR A 148 0.77 -3.32 1.59
CA THR A 148 2.17 -3.29 2.06
C THR A 148 3.11 -2.71 1.00
N ILE A 149 3.00 -3.15 -0.26
CA ILE A 149 3.79 -2.59 -1.37
C ILE A 149 3.53 -1.09 -1.51
N ILE A 150 2.26 -0.67 -1.48
CA ILE A 150 1.88 0.74 -1.59
C ILE A 150 2.47 1.55 -0.43
N SER A 151 2.36 1.06 0.81
CA SER A 151 2.91 1.73 2.00
C SER A 151 4.44 1.87 1.94
N ILE A 152 5.16 0.83 1.52
CA ILE A 152 6.63 0.89 1.39
C ILE A 152 7.04 1.88 0.30
N MET A 153 6.39 1.85 -0.87
CA MET A 153 6.70 2.76 -1.97
C MET A 153 6.38 4.21 -1.63
N LEU A 154 5.25 4.47 -0.96
CA LEU A 154 4.90 5.83 -0.49
C LEU A 154 5.80 6.29 0.66
N GLY A 155 6.22 5.39 1.55
CA GLY A 155 7.19 5.69 2.61
C GLY A 155 8.54 6.10 2.04
N ASN A 156 9.05 5.37 1.03
CA ASN A 156 10.26 5.76 0.30
C ASN A 156 10.12 7.11 -0.39
N PHE A 157 8.96 7.37 -1.02
CA PHE A 157 8.67 8.68 -1.62
C PHE A 157 8.62 9.81 -0.58
N ALA A 158 8.06 9.56 0.61
CA ALA A 158 8.02 10.52 1.71
C ALA A 158 9.43 10.86 2.21
N LEU A 159 10.30 9.86 2.39
CA LEU A 159 11.69 10.06 2.79
C LEU A 159 12.46 10.92 1.79
N ALA A 160 12.31 10.65 0.49
CA ALA A 160 12.92 11.45 -0.56
C ALA A 160 12.37 12.89 -0.61
N SER A 161 11.08 13.07 -0.29
CA SER A 161 10.42 14.39 -0.28
C SER A 161 10.78 15.21 0.96
N ALA A 162 11.04 14.56 2.10
CA ALA A 162 11.42 15.21 3.36
C ALA A 162 12.76 15.94 3.27
N GLU A 163 13.67 15.49 2.40
CA GLU A 163 14.94 16.18 2.13
C GLU A 163 14.76 17.51 1.38
N VAL A 164 13.61 17.71 0.72
CA VAL A 164 13.33 18.88 -0.14
C VAL A 164 12.49 19.96 0.58
N LEU A 165 11.77 19.64 1.65
CA LEU A 165 10.88 20.60 2.34
C LEU A 165 11.63 21.41 3.42
N PRO A 166 11.49 22.76 3.48
CA PRO A 166 12.06 23.59 4.54
C PRO A 166 11.20 23.53 5.81
N ILE A 167 11.28 22.42 6.54
CA ILE A 167 10.67 22.25 7.87
C ILE A 167 11.78 22.50 8.92
N ASP A 168 11.44 23.03 10.09
CA ASP A 168 12.35 23.08 11.26
C ASP A 168 13.11 21.73 11.40
N GLY A 169 14.43 21.78 11.60
CA GLY A 169 15.28 20.59 11.67
C GLY A 169 14.82 19.53 12.70
N ARG A 170 14.11 19.91 13.77
CA ARG A 170 13.46 18.96 14.69
C ARG A 170 12.22 18.31 14.08
N GLY A 171 11.35 19.09 13.43
CA GLY A 171 10.16 18.60 12.73
C GLY A 171 10.52 17.62 11.61
N GLN A 172 11.59 17.90 10.85
CA GLN A 172 12.13 16.99 9.82
C GLN A 172 12.65 15.69 10.43
N ALA A 173 13.47 15.79 11.48
CA ALA A 173 14.04 14.62 12.14
C ALA A 173 12.96 13.73 12.75
N GLN A 174 11.93 14.33 13.36
CA GLN A 174 10.78 13.62 13.89
C GLN A 174 10.01 12.93 12.76
N ALA A 175 9.59 13.64 11.70
CA ALA A 175 8.86 13.06 10.57
C ALA A 175 9.61 11.91 9.88
N ARG A 176 10.94 12.02 9.75
CA ARG A 176 11.81 10.96 9.22
C ARG A 176 11.82 9.73 10.14
N SER A 177 11.92 9.95 11.46
CA SER A 177 11.89 8.87 12.45
C SER A 177 10.56 8.13 12.45
N TRP A 178 9.42 8.83 12.39
CA TRP A 178 8.10 8.21 12.29
C TRP A 178 7.93 7.41 11.00
N THR A 179 8.37 7.95 9.86
CA THR A 179 8.29 7.23 8.58
C THR A 179 9.13 5.95 8.59
N ILE A 180 10.36 6.01 9.10
CA ILE A 180 11.23 4.83 9.24
C ILE A 180 10.61 3.81 10.20
N ALA A 181 10.10 4.25 11.35
CA ALA A 181 9.47 3.37 12.33
C ALA A 181 8.25 2.65 11.74
N ILE A 182 7.44 3.35 10.93
CA ILE A 182 6.28 2.76 10.24
C ILE A 182 6.74 1.73 9.22
N VAL A 183 7.67 2.06 8.32
CA VAL A 183 8.13 1.11 7.29
C VAL A 183 8.78 -0.12 7.92
N VAL A 184 9.69 0.06 8.88
CA VAL A 184 10.34 -1.06 9.58
C VAL A 184 9.30 -1.88 10.35
N GLY A 185 8.37 -1.24 11.05
CA GLY A 185 7.26 -1.92 11.73
C GLY A 185 6.44 -2.77 10.77
N THR A 186 6.09 -2.24 9.59
CA THR A 186 5.30 -2.99 8.59
C THR A 186 6.05 -4.20 8.03
N VAL A 187 7.35 -4.07 7.74
CA VAL A 187 8.19 -5.18 7.24
C VAL A 187 8.34 -6.26 8.31
N VAL A 188 8.53 -5.87 9.57
CA VAL A 188 8.64 -6.81 10.69
C VAL A 188 7.31 -7.54 10.93
N VAL A 189 6.18 -6.82 10.96
CA VAL A 189 4.85 -7.42 11.15
C VAL A 189 4.54 -8.40 10.02
N PHE A 190 4.79 -8.01 8.77
CA PHE A 190 4.58 -8.90 7.62
C PHE A 190 5.49 -10.14 7.68
N GLY A 191 6.77 -9.96 8.00
CA GLY A 191 7.72 -11.06 8.17
C GLY A 191 7.30 -12.04 9.30
N LEU A 192 6.87 -11.51 10.45
CA LEU A 192 6.36 -12.33 11.54
C LEU A 192 5.07 -13.07 11.16
N LEU A 193 4.15 -12.42 10.44
CA LEU A 193 2.93 -13.04 9.93
C LEU A 193 3.23 -14.17 8.94
N THR A 194 4.25 -14.02 8.08
CA THR A 194 4.68 -15.10 7.19
C THR A 194 5.41 -16.24 7.90
N LEU A 195 6.00 -16.00 9.08
CA LEU A 195 6.64 -17.03 9.90
C LEU A 195 5.65 -17.80 10.79
N LEU A 196 4.46 -17.23 11.03
CA LEU A 196 3.39 -17.81 11.83
C LEU A 196 2.48 -18.78 11.06
N VAL A 197 2.62 -18.86 9.73
CA VAL A 197 1.83 -19.70 8.81
C VAL A 197 2.73 -20.71 8.13
#